data_AF-A0A396MSJ8-F1
#
_entry.id   AF-A0A396MSJ8-F1
#
_cell.length_a   1.000
_cell.length_b   1.000
_cell.length_c   1.000
_cell.angle_alpha   90.00
_cell.angle_beta   90.00
_cell.angle_gamma   90.00
#
_symmetry.space_group_name_H-M   'P 1'
#
loop_
_entity.id
_entity.type
_entity.pdbx_description
1 polymer ?
#
loop_
_entity_poly.entity_id
_entity_poly.type
_entity_poly.pdbx_seq_one_letter_code
_entity_poly.pdbx_strand_id
1 'polypeptide(L)'
;MKTWLLLAFVCTAAFTALGVEPQSRVKGDAIYLYCSASTQDTREGIERFEDAENDNDPLFAHRPISFEMKSKQKNIYILFFHCSFNPAELSKTRPVDPAKDQMEIVTGSRTMLRFINTFNPITLENKLASFKTKEESWAWVDSLKATGKQIYLIDWSDPVNGSGGTELRLIQVAPTTINRPLF
;
A
#
# COMPACT_ATOMS: atom_id res chain seq x y z
N MET A 1 40.30 27.02 38.53
CA MET A 1 39.05 26.24 38.80
C MET A 1 37.88 27.08 38.32
N LYS A 2 37.31 26.70 37.17
CA LYS A 2 35.88 26.36 36.93
C LYS A 2 34.91 27.53 37.23
N THR A 3 34.50 28.29 36.21
CA THR A 3 33.15 28.30 35.55
C THR A 3 31.99 28.49 36.55
N TRP A 4 30.92 29.22 36.25
CA TRP A 4 29.73 28.70 35.58
C TRP A 4 28.89 29.89 35.09
N LEU A 5 28.52 29.87 33.81
CA LEU A 5 27.58 30.79 33.19
C LEU A 5 26.18 30.58 33.77
N LEU A 6 25.50 31.67 34.11
CA LEU A 6 24.06 31.71 34.30
C LEU A 6 23.37 31.68 32.92
N LEU A 7 23.00 30.47 32.46
CA LEU A 7 21.96 30.33 31.45
C LEU A 7 20.62 30.26 32.19
N ALA A 8 19.84 31.34 32.17
CA ALA A 8 18.44 31.29 32.51
C ALA A 8 17.71 30.51 31.40
N PHE A 9 17.49 29.22 31.62
CA PHE A 9 16.56 28.41 30.84
C PHE A 9 15.16 28.99 31.07
N VAL A 10 14.71 29.84 30.15
CA VAL A 10 13.27 30.10 30.00
C VAL A 10 12.67 28.77 29.60
N CYS A 11 11.97 28.12 30.52
CA CYS A 11 11.09 27.00 30.24
C CYS A 11 10.03 27.45 29.23
N THR A 12 10.34 27.37 27.94
CA THR A 12 9.32 27.17 26.91
C THR A 12 8.85 25.73 27.00
N ALA A 13 8.17 25.40 28.11
CA ALA A 13 7.18 24.33 28.12
C ALA A 13 5.95 24.87 27.35
N ALA A 14 6.15 25.13 26.05
CA ALA A 14 5.07 25.42 25.14
C ALA A 14 4.36 24.09 24.88
N PHE A 15 3.24 23.88 25.58
CA PHE A 15 2.06 23.20 25.09
C PHE A 15 2.30 22.11 24.03
N THR A 16 2.81 20.95 24.45
CA THR A 16 2.59 19.69 23.71
C THR A 16 1.28 19.07 24.19
N ALA A 17 0.19 19.81 24.03
CA ALA A 17 -1.16 19.28 24.07
C ALA A 17 -1.73 19.43 22.66
N LEU A 18 -2.12 18.30 22.04
CA LEU A 18 -2.76 18.19 20.72
C LEU A 18 -1.82 18.40 19.51
N GLY A 19 -0.94 17.44 19.28
CA GLY A 19 -0.08 17.42 18.09
C GLY A 19 0.53 16.05 17.84
N VAL A 20 -0.27 14.98 17.78
CA VAL A 20 0.17 13.78 17.08
C VAL A 20 0.10 14.13 15.60
N GLU A 21 1.21 14.60 15.06
CA GLU A 21 1.34 14.88 13.64
C GLU A 21 1.08 13.56 12.88
N PRO A 22 0.09 13.49 11.97
CA PRO A 22 -0.17 12.30 11.15
C PRO A 22 1.02 11.91 10.25
N GLN A 23 2.05 12.76 10.19
CA GLN A 23 3.22 12.63 9.33
C GLN A 23 3.97 11.31 9.47
N SER A 24 4.00 10.67 10.65
CA SER A 24 4.82 9.47 10.87
C SER A 24 4.42 8.27 10.00
N ARG A 25 3.20 8.21 9.46
CA ARG A 25 2.67 7.03 8.75
C ARG A 25 2.59 7.20 7.23
N VAL A 26 2.69 8.43 6.73
CA VAL A 26 2.70 8.72 5.29
C VAL A 26 4.16 8.80 4.84
N LYS A 27 4.54 7.97 3.86
CA LYS A 27 5.91 7.90 3.35
C LYS A 27 6.05 8.78 2.13
N GLY A 28 6.81 9.87 2.28
CA GLY A 28 6.89 10.93 1.27
C GLY A 28 7.53 10.53 -0.06
N ASP A 29 8.18 9.39 -0.13
CA ASP A 29 8.80 8.83 -1.33
C ASP A 29 7.97 7.70 -1.98
N ALA A 30 6.90 7.23 -1.33
CA ALA A 30 6.07 6.13 -1.80
C ALA A 30 5.17 6.51 -2.98
N ILE A 31 4.70 5.48 -3.69
CA ILE A 31 3.68 5.60 -4.73
C ILE A 31 2.33 5.27 -4.10
N TYR A 32 1.34 6.13 -4.32
CA TYR A 32 -0.01 5.93 -3.83
C TYR A 32 -0.96 5.58 -4.98
N LEU A 33 -1.73 4.51 -4.80
CA LEU A 33 -2.74 4.02 -5.72
C LEU A 33 -4.11 4.09 -5.07
N TYR A 34 -5.12 4.47 -5.85
CA TYR A 34 -6.54 4.41 -5.45
C TYR A 34 -7.28 3.41 -6.31
N CYS A 35 -8.21 2.67 -5.72
CA CYS A 35 -9.19 1.89 -6.46
C CYS A 35 -10.50 1.77 -5.69
N SER A 36 -11.53 1.27 -6.37
CA SER A 36 -12.76 0.75 -5.76
C SER A 36 -12.91 -0.69 -6.22
N ALA A 37 -12.32 -1.62 -5.46
CA ALA A 37 -12.26 -3.01 -5.89
C ALA A 37 -13.61 -3.73 -5.74
N SER A 38 -13.94 -4.58 -6.71
CA SER A 38 -15.05 -5.53 -6.66
C SER A 38 -14.62 -6.83 -5.98
N THR A 39 -15.51 -7.47 -5.22
CA THR A 39 -15.30 -8.85 -4.71
C THR A 39 -15.90 -9.92 -5.63
N GLN A 40 -16.47 -9.52 -6.76
CA GLN A 40 -17.03 -10.40 -7.79
C GLN A 40 -16.08 -10.51 -8.99
N ASP A 41 -16.03 -11.69 -9.64
CA ASP A 41 -15.32 -11.89 -10.91
C ASP A 41 -16.08 -11.19 -12.05
N THR A 42 -15.70 -9.94 -12.34
CA THR A 42 -16.28 -9.12 -13.39
C THR A 42 -15.50 -9.24 -14.70
N ARG A 43 -14.25 -9.73 -14.64
CA ARG A 43 -13.28 -9.80 -15.76
C ARG A 43 -12.92 -8.45 -16.39
N GLU A 44 -13.37 -7.37 -15.77
CA GLU A 44 -13.17 -5.97 -16.17
C GLU A 44 -13.13 -5.11 -14.91
N GLY A 45 -12.17 -4.19 -14.84
CA GLY A 45 -12.00 -3.28 -13.70
C GLY A 45 -10.97 -3.78 -12.69
N ILE A 46 -11.20 -3.46 -11.41
CA ILE A 46 -10.31 -3.81 -10.31
C ILE A 46 -11.07 -4.77 -9.40
N GLU A 47 -10.49 -5.93 -9.14
CA GLU A 47 -11.05 -6.97 -8.29
C GLU A 47 -10.14 -7.20 -7.09
N ARG A 48 -10.73 -7.54 -5.94
CA ARG A 48 -10.03 -7.87 -4.70
C ARG A 48 -10.35 -9.30 -4.30
N PHE A 49 -9.30 -10.06 -4.05
CA PHE A 49 -9.41 -11.45 -3.61
C PHE A 49 -8.60 -11.67 -2.33
N GLU A 50 -9.23 -12.36 -1.40
CA GLU A 50 -8.66 -12.80 -0.14
C GLU A 50 -9.19 -14.20 0.13
N ASP A 51 -8.31 -15.11 0.52
CA ASP A 51 -8.70 -16.47 0.91
C ASP A 51 -8.73 -16.56 2.43
N ALA A 52 -9.93 -16.74 2.97
CA ALA A 52 -10.19 -16.79 4.41
C ALA A 52 -9.59 -18.05 5.07
N GLU A 53 -9.25 -19.09 4.30
CA GLU A 53 -8.54 -20.26 4.85
C GLU A 53 -7.16 -19.86 5.42
N ASN A 54 -6.55 -18.81 4.84
CA ASN A 54 -5.26 -18.28 5.30
C ASN A 54 -5.34 -17.46 6.60
N ASP A 55 -6.54 -17.18 7.14
CA ASP A 55 -6.66 -16.48 8.43
C ASP A 55 -6.07 -17.30 9.59
N ASN A 56 -6.03 -18.63 9.44
CA ASN A 56 -5.50 -19.55 10.43
C ASN A 56 -4.15 -20.17 10.04
N ASP A 57 -3.59 -19.80 8.89
CA ASP A 57 -2.28 -20.30 8.46
C ASP A 57 -1.17 -19.58 9.25
N PRO A 58 -0.38 -20.29 10.07
CA PRO A 58 0.66 -19.66 10.90
C PRO A 58 1.76 -19.00 10.08
N LEU A 59 1.91 -19.37 8.79
CA LEU A 59 2.88 -18.77 7.87
C LEU A 59 2.64 -17.28 7.66
N PHE A 60 1.40 -16.80 7.78
CA PHE A 60 1.05 -15.41 7.52
C PHE A 60 0.79 -14.64 8.82
N ALA A 61 1.37 -13.44 8.93
CA ALA A 61 1.03 -12.48 9.98
C ALA A 61 -0.30 -11.75 9.67
N HIS A 62 -0.62 -11.64 8.39
CA HIS A 62 -1.92 -11.23 7.87
C HIS A 62 -2.16 -12.01 6.57
N ARG A 63 -3.38 -12.51 6.34
CA ARG A 63 -3.70 -13.25 5.11
C ARG A 63 -3.32 -12.44 3.86
N PRO A 64 -2.87 -13.08 2.77
CA PRO A 64 -2.55 -12.37 1.55
C PRO A 64 -3.77 -11.67 0.93
N ILE A 65 -3.52 -10.55 0.24
CA ILE A 65 -4.56 -9.80 -0.48
C ILE A 65 -4.10 -9.59 -1.91
N SER A 66 -4.95 -9.95 -2.87
CA SER A 66 -4.71 -9.74 -4.30
C SER A 66 -5.63 -8.64 -4.82
N PHE A 67 -5.07 -7.68 -5.53
CA PHE A 67 -5.80 -6.71 -6.34
C PHE A 67 -5.50 -6.96 -7.81
N GLU A 68 -6.50 -7.41 -8.55
CA GLU A 68 -6.39 -7.74 -9.96
C GLU A 68 -6.99 -6.61 -10.81
N MET A 69 -6.16 -5.99 -11.63
CA MET A 69 -6.56 -4.98 -12.59
C MET A 69 -6.68 -5.64 -13.97
N LYS A 70 -7.91 -5.77 -14.46
CA LYS A 70 -8.28 -6.58 -15.61
C LYS A 70 -8.96 -5.77 -16.69
N SER A 71 -8.63 -6.09 -17.95
CA SER A 71 -9.53 -5.81 -19.07
C SER A 71 -9.49 -6.93 -20.09
N LYS A 72 -10.60 -7.64 -20.26
CA LYS A 72 -10.77 -8.66 -21.29
C LYS A 72 -10.69 -8.05 -22.68
N GLN A 73 -11.35 -6.91 -22.91
CA GLN A 73 -11.34 -6.23 -24.22
C GLN A 73 -9.91 -5.88 -24.67
N LYS A 74 -9.07 -5.42 -23.74
CA LYS A 74 -7.69 -5.00 -24.03
C LYS A 74 -6.67 -6.12 -23.80
N ASN A 75 -7.11 -7.30 -23.36
CA ASN A 75 -6.25 -8.39 -22.89
C ASN A 75 -5.20 -7.89 -21.88
N ILE A 76 -5.65 -7.25 -20.81
CA ILE A 76 -4.83 -6.74 -19.72
C ILE A 76 -5.11 -7.55 -18.47
N TYR A 77 -4.05 -7.99 -17.81
CA TYR A 77 -4.07 -8.53 -16.46
C TYR A 77 -2.83 -8.04 -15.73
N ILE A 78 -3.04 -7.39 -14.58
CA ILE A 78 -1.99 -6.93 -13.68
C ILE A 78 -2.41 -7.34 -12.26
N LEU A 79 -1.52 -8.04 -11.56
CA LEU A 79 -1.71 -8.41 -10.16
C LEU A 79 -0.86 -7.52 -9.26
N PHE A 80 -1.51 -6.82 -8.34
CA PHE A 80 -0.89 -6.21 -7.18
C PHE A 80 -1.14 -7.11 -5.97
N PHE A 81 -0.08 -7.53 -5.29
CA PHE A 81 -0.15 -8.51 -4.22
C PHE A 81 0.37 -7.92 -2.91
N HIS A 82 -0.39 -8.11 -1.84
CA HIS A 82 0.04 -7.88 -0.47
C HIS A 82 0.36 -9.22 0.18
N CYS A 83 1.51 -9.30 0.84
CA CYS A 83 1.87 -10.45 1.65
C CYS A 83 2.64 -10.02 2.90
N SER A 84 2.22 -10.54 4.04
CA SER A 84 2.91 -10.33 5.31
C SER A 84 3.12 -11.68 5.98
N PHE A 85 4.33 -12.21 5.89
CA PHE A 85 4.71 -13.48 6.51
C PHE A 85 5.01 -13.30 7.99
N ASN A 86 4.73 -14.34 8.77
CA ASN A 86 5.25 -14.50 10.12
C ASN A 86 6.75 -14.87 10.03
N PRO A 87 7.68 -14.02 10.52
CA PRO A 87 9.11 -14.29 10.40
C PRO A 87 9.56 -15.57 11.10
N ALA A 88 8.94 -15.90 12.24
CA ALA A 88 9.29 -17.09 13.00
C ALA A 88 8.95 -18.36 12.23
N GLU A 89 7.84 -18.37 11.51
CA GLU A 89 7.42 -19.50 10.68
C GLU A 89 8.19 -19.56 9.36
N LEU A 90 8.33 -18.42 8.67
CA LEU A 90 9.04 -18.35 7.40
C LEU A 90 10.53 -18.75 7.53
N SER A 91 11.18 -18.33 8.62
CA SER A 91 12.61 -18.61 8.90
C SER A 91 12.95 -20.11 8.96
N LYS A 92 11.95 -20.98 9.17
CA LYS A 92 12.11 -22.44 9.17
C LYS A 92 12.41 -23.01 7.78
N THR A 93 12.08 -22.25 6.72
CA THR A 93 12.21 -22.70 5.32
C THR A 93 13.28 -21.94 4.55
N ARG A 94 13.46 -20.64 4.83
CA ARG A 94 14.48 -19.79 4.20
C ARG A 94 14.77 -18.55 5.04
N PRO A 95 15.90 -17.85 4.79
CA PRO A 95 16.13 -16.52 5.37
C PRO A 95 14.99 -15.55 5.04
N VAL A 96 14.68 -14.69 6.02
CA VAL A 96 13.65 -13.65 5.91
C VAL A 96 14.27 -12.39 5.33
N ASP A 97 13.64 -11.82 4.31
CA ASP A 97 13.92 -10.51 3.72
C ASP A 97 12.77 -9.57 4.07
N PRO A 98 12.88 -8.75 5.14
CA PRO A 98 11.77 -7.91 5.61
C PRO A 98 11.17 -7.00 4.54
N ALA A 99 11.97 -6.55 3.57
CA ALA A 99 11.50 -5.65 2.51
C ALA A 99 10.49 -6.33 1.57
N LYS A 100 10.55 -7.65 1.43
CA LYS A 100 9.67 -8.44 0.57
C LYS A 100 8.66 -9.27 1.34
N ASP A 101 9.05 -9.71 2.54
CA ASP A 101 8.32 -10.71 3.30
C ASP A 101 7.37 -10.12 4.32
N GLN A 102 7.50 -8.84 4.65
CA GLN A 102 6.73 -8.19 5.71
C GLN A 102 6.10 -6.90 5.21
N MET A 103 5.25 -7.00 4.18
CA MET A 103 4.47 -5.84 3.76
C MET A 103 3.50 -5.42 4.87
N GLU A 104 3.27 -4.12 4.98
CA GLU A 104 2.45 -3.57 6.06
C GLU A 104 1.04 -3.16 5.60
N ILE A 105 0.11 -3.22 6.53
CA ILE A 105 -1.20 -2.57 6.44
C ILE A 105 -1.20 -1.43 7.46
N VAL A 106 -1.32 -0.21 6.97
CA VAL A 106 -1.29 0.99 7.81
C VAL A 106 -2.72 1.45 8.02
N THR A 107 -3.23 1.36 9.24
CA THR A 107 -4.49 2.02 9.63
C THR A 107 -4.15 3.26 10.44
N GLY A 108 -4.72 4.42 10.12
CA GLY A 108 -4.46 5.67 10.82
C GLY A 108 -5.56 6.70 10.62
N SER A 109 -5.33 7.94 11.06
CA SER A 109 -6.33 9.00 10.92
C SER A 109 -6.65 9.30 9.46
N ARG A 110 -7.92 9.53 9.14
CA ARG A 110 -8.38 9.96 7.81
C ARG A 110 -7.73 11.26 7.32
N THR A 111 -7.21 12.07 8.24
CA THR A 111 -6.43 13.26 7.91
C THR A 111 -5.18 12.96 7.07
N MET A 112 -4.64 11.73 7.11
CA MET A 112 -3.57 11.26 6.24
C MET A 112 -3.91 11.44 4.74
N LEU A 113 -5.19 11.33 4.37
CA LEU A 113 -5.64 11.47 2.99
C LEU A 113 -5.25 12.81 2.37
N ARG A 114 -5.28 13.89 3.16
CA ARG A 114 -4.87 15.22 2.69
C ARG A 114 -3.41 15.23 2.26
N PHE A 115 -2.54 14.57 3.01
CA PHE A 115 -1.11 14.47 2.69
C PHE A 115 -0.88 13.54 1.50
N ILE A 116 -1.55 12.39 1.47
CA ILE A 116 -1.45 11.43 0.36
C ILE A 116 -1.80 12.08 -0.97
N ASN A 117 -2.85 12.91 -1.00
CA ASN A 117 -3.26 13.64 -2.19
C ASN A 117 -2.19 14.61 -2.74
N THR A 118 -1.24 15.06 -1.91
CA THR A 118 -0.12 15.91 -2.39
C THR A 118 0.90 15.14 -3.23
N PHE A 119 0.90 13.80 -3.16
CA PHE A 119 1.78 12.92 -3.93
C PHE A 119 1.17 12.46 -5.26
N ASN A 120 0.05 13.06 -5.69
CA ASN A 120 -0.63 12.75 -6.96
C ASN A 120 -0.95 11.25 -7.12
N PRO A 121 -1.78 10.68 -6.25
CA PRO A 121 -2.13 9.26 -6.28
C PRO A 121 -2.73 8.86 -7.64
N ILE A 122 -2.42 7.64 -8.08
CA ILE A 122 -2.90 7.09 -9.35
C ILE A 122 -4.19 6.31 -9.10
N THR A 123 -5.29 6.76 -9.69
CA THR A 123 -6.54 5.98 -9.72
C THR A 123 -6.41 4.84 -10.73
N LEU A 124 -6.50 3.59 -10.28
CA LEU A 124 -6.31 2.40 -11.10
C LEU A 124 -7.35 2.28 -12.22
N GLU A 125 -8.60 2.66 -11.97
CA GLU A 125 -9.67 2.66 -12.97
C GLU A 125 -9.33 3.61 -14.13
N ASN A 126 -8.89 4.82 -13.80
CA ASN A 126 -8.46 5.81 -14.80
C ASN A 126 -7.22 5.32 -15.55
N LYS A 127 -6.28 4.68 -14.84
CA LYS A 127 -5.08 4.13 -15.46
C LYS A 127 -5.42 2.99 -16.42
N LEU A 128 -6.32 2.07 -16.04
CA LEU A 128 -6.80 0.99 -16.89
C LEU A 128 -7.49 1.50 -18.15
N ALA A 129 -8.33 2.54 -17.99
CA ALA A 129 -9.00 3.20 -19.10
C ALA A 129 -8.00 3.86 -20.05
N SER A 130 -6.89 4.41 -19.53
CA SER A 130 -5.88 5.10 -20.32
C SER A 130 -5.12 4.19 -21.28
N PHE A 131 -4.89 2.92 -20.92
CA PHE A 131 -4.18 1.98 -21.77
C PHE A 131 -4.91 1.72 -23.09
N LYS A 132 -4.19 1.80 -24.20
CA LYS A 132 -4.65 1.43 -25.54
C LYS A 132 -4.28 -0.01 -25.86
N THR A 133 -3.18 -0.49 -25.31
CA THR A 133 -2.66 -1.84 -25.54
C THR A 133 -2.24 -2.50 -24.23
N LYS A 134 -2.07 -3.82 -24.26
CA LYS A 134 -1.55 -4.57 -23.11
C LYS A 134 -0.07 -4.30 -22.88
N GLU A 135 0.69 -4.02 -23.93
CA GLU A 135 2.11 -3.67 -23.87
C GLU A 135 2.35 -2.37 -23.09
N GLU A 136 1.48 -1.37 -23.25
CA GLU A 136 1.51 -0.15 -22.42
C GLU A 136 1.30 -0.45 -20.94
N SER A 137 0.42 -1.42 -20.63
CA SER A 137 0.17 -1.84 -19.25
C SER A 137 1.38 -2.54 -18.65
N TRP A 138 2.05 -3.38 -19.44
CA TRP A 138 3.30 -4.02 -19.02
C TRP A 138 4.43 -3.01 -18.80
N ALA A 139 4.60 -2.05 -19.70
CA ALA A 139 5.62 -1.01 -19.56
C ALA A 139 5.37 -0.13 -18.33
N TRP A 140 4.11 0.13 -17.99
CA TRP A 140 3.75 0.83 -16.76
C TRP A 140 4.09 0.01 -15.51
N VAL A 141 3.80 -1.29 -15.51
CA VAL A 141 4.17 -2.15 -14.38
C VAL A 141 5.69 -2.24 -14.23
N ASP A 142 6.42 -2.35 -15.33
CA ASP A 142 7.89 -2.36 -15.32
C ASP A 142 8.44 -1.04 -14.77
N SER A 143 7.83 0.10 -15.10
CA SER A 143 8.25 1.39 -14.55
C SER A 143 7.96 1.53 -13.06
N LEU A 144 6.83 0.99 -12.57
CA LEU A 144 6.56 0.91 -11.13
C LEU A 144 7.64 0.08 -10.40
N LYS A 145 7.97 -1.11 -10.93
CA LYS A 145 9.00 -2.00 -10.39
C LYS A 145 10.38 -1.33 -10.38
N ALA A 146 10.74 -0.65 -11.46
CA ALA A 146 12.04 0.02 -11.60
C ALA A 146 12.26 1.16 -10.60
N THR A 147 11.20 1.73 -10.02
CA THR A 147 11.35 2.78 -9.00
C THR A 147 11.97 2.27 -7.69
N GLY A 148 11.81 0.98 -7.37
CA GLY A 148 12.17 0.42 -6.05
C GLY A 148 11.38 1.01 -4.87
N LYS A 149 10.38 1.85 -5.13
CA LYS A 149 9.58 2.53 -4.11
C LYS A 149 8.52 1.59 -3.56
N GLN A 150 8.14 1.81 -2.31
CA GLN A 150 6.96 1.18 -1.74
C GLN A 150 5.70 1.72 -2.41
N ILE A 151 4.73 0.85 -2.61
CA ILE A 151 3.45 1.18 -3.22
C ILE A 151 2.35 0.90 -2.20
N TYR A 152 1.53 1.91 -1.91
CA TYR A 152 0.38 1.78 -1.04
C TYR A 152 -0.90 1.95 -1.83
N LEU A 153 -1.84 1.04 -1.61
CA LEU A 153 -3.15 1.05 -2.21
C LEU A 153 -4.21 1.45 -1.17
N ILE A 154 -5.08 2.39 -1.54
CA ILE A 154 -6.32 2.69 -0.83
C ILE A 154 -7.46 2.13 -1.64
N ASP A 155 -8.12 1.12 -1.09
CA ASP A 155 -9.33 0.54 -1.64
C ASP A 155 -10.54 1.23 -1.02
N TRP A 156 -11.28 2.01 -1.80
CA TRP A 156 -12.48 2.72 -1.36
C TRP A 156 -13.66 1.81 -1.09
N SER A 157 -13.61 0.56 -1.58
CA SER A 157 -14.61 -0.47 -1.25
C SER A 157 -14.37 -1.07 0.14
N ASP A 158 -13.18 -0.90 0.74
CA ASP A 158 -12.91 -1.31 2.11
C ASP A 158 -13.82 -0.50 3.06
N PRO A 159 -14.61 -1.14 3.95
CA PRO A 159 -15.52 -0.43 4.86
C PRO A 159 -14.82 0.64 5.72
N VAL A 160 -13.55 0.44 6.07
CA VAL A 160 -12.76 1.45 6.81
C VAL A 160 -12.59 2.72 5.98
N ASN A 161 -12.40 2.57 4.67
CA ASN A 161 -12.12 3.68 3.76
C ASN A 161 -13.40 4.33 3.20
N GLY A 162 -14.39 3.52 2.83
CA GLY A 162 -15.61 3.97 2.16
C GLY A 162 -16.65 4.64 3.07
N SER A 163 -16.63 4.34 4.38
CA SER A 163 -17.63 4.83 5.34
C SER A 163 -17.53 6.32 5.69
N GLY A 164 -16.45 7.01 5.30
CA GLY A 164 -16.22 8.40 5.70
C GLY A 164 -15.87 8.58 7.19
N GLY A 165 -15.54 7.49 7.90
CA GLY A 165 -15.18 7.48 9.33
C GLY A 165 -13.90 8.26 9.67
N THR A 166 -13.39 8.08 10.90
CA THR A 166 -12.19 8.79 11.38
C THR A 166 -10.88 8.17 10.91
N GLU A 167 -10.94 6.99 10.29
CA GLU A 167 -9.79 6.19 9.90
C GLU A 167 -9.60 6.10 8.38
N LEU A 168 -8.39 5.70 8.00
CA LEU A 168 -7.96 5.38 6.65
C LEU A 168 -6.99 4.21 6.74
N ARG A 169 -7.21 3.20 5.90
CA ARG A 169 -6.38 2.01 5.74
C ARG A 169 -5.66 2.06 4.41
N LEU A 170 -4.34 1.93 4.46
CA LEU A 170 -3.46 1.72 3.31
C LEU A 170 -2.92 0.30 3.34
N ILE A 171 -2.88 -0.35 2.19
CA ILE A 171 -2.31 -1.69 2.03
C ILE A 171 -1.05 -1.56 1.19
N GLN A 172 0.11 -1.91 1.74
CA GLN A 172 1.31 -2.01 0.93
C GLN A 172 1.16 -3.17 -0.05
N VAL A 173 1.44 -2.93 -1.33
CA VAL A 173 1.35 -3.93 -2.39
C VAL A 173 2.62 -3.94 -3.24
N ALA A 174 2.90 -5.07 -3.88
CA ALA A 174 3.87 -5.17 -4.95
C ALA A 174 3.20 -5.60 -6.26
N PRO A 175 3.54 -5.01 -7.41
CA PRO A 175 3.12 -5.54 -8.69
C PRO A 175 3.89 -6.83 -8.96
N THR A 176 3.19 -7.96 -9.11
CA THR A 176 3.81 -9.28 -9.27
C THR A 176 3.66 -9.76 -10.71
N THR A 177 2.46 -10.18 -11.07
CA THR A 177 2.16 -10.87 -12.33
C THR A 177 1.55 -9.91 -13.35
N ILE A 178 1.98 -10.06 -14.59
CA ILE A 178 1.34 -9.48 -15.78
C ILE A 178 1.12 -10.60 -16.80
N ASN A 179 0.12 -10.48 -17.67
CA ASN A 179 -0.11 -11.46 -18.75
C ASN A 179 0.88 -11.36 -19.93
N ARG A 180 2.16 -11.08 -19.62
CA ARG A 180 3.26 -11.15 -20.58
C ARG A 180 3.69 -12.62 -20.72
N PRO A 181 3.75 -13.18 -21.93
CA PRO A 181 4.33 -14.51 -22.15
C PRO A 181 5.76 -14.54 -21.63
N LEU A 182 6.12 -15.58 -20.88
CA LEU A 182 7.52 -15.89 -20.61
C LEU A 182 8.10 -16.44 -21.91
N PHE A 183 9.14 -15.79 -22.44
CA PHE A 183 9.84 -16.21 -23.66
C PHE A 183 10.43 -17.61 -23.51
#